data_AF-A0A8H9G4Y5-F1
#
_entry.id   AF-A0A8H9G4Y5-F1
#
_cell.length_a   1.000
_cell.length_b   1.000
_cell.length_c   1.000
_cell.angle_alpha   90.00
_cell.angle_beta   90.00
_cell.angle_gamma   90.00
#
_symmetry.space_group_name_H-M   'P 1'
#
loop_
_entity.id
_entity.type
_entity.pdbx_description
1 polymer ?
#
loop_
_entity_poly.entity_id
_entity_poly.type
_entity_poly.pdbx_seq_one_letter_code
_entity_poly.pdbx_strand_id
1 'polypeptide(L)'
;MDKLTNQTVIDKLKSQFGDHLTHISEPKGLLTVETDTEHIIDLLSSIKNDEFMQFIYLTDITAVHYPEKEKPFAVVYHVHSLVHNVRIRVKVFLTKENPNIPSATVLWNGANWMERETYDFFGIHFEGHPDLRRILNMDDLGVFPMRKEYPLEDPNRVDKKDFYFGR
;
A
#
# COMPACT_ATOMS: atom_id res chain seq x y z
N MET A 1 -20.08 17.56 19.03
CA MET A 1 -19.33 17.35 17.78
C MET A 1 -19.72 15.99 17.28
N ASP A 2 -20.41 15.91 16.15
CA ASP A 2 -20.80 14.62 15.57
C ASP A 2 -19.55 13.82 15.25
N LYS A 3 -19.46 12.63 15.84
CA LYS A 3 -18.31 11.75 15.67
C LYS A 3 -18.37 11.14 14.28
N LEU A 4 -17.31 11.28 13.49
CA LEU A 4 -17.20 10.59 12.20
C LEU A 4 -17.38 9.08 12.40
N THR A 5 -18.32 8.48 11.70
CA THR A 5 -18.55 7.03 11.72
C THR A 5 -18.09 6.40 10.41
N ASN A 6 -17.75 5.11 10.44
CA ASN A 6 -17.38 4.35 9.24
C ASN A 6 -18.48 4.41 8.18
N GLN A 7 -19.75 4.39 8.59
CA GLN A 7 -20.89 4.51 7.67
C GLN A 7 -20.88 5.86 6.94
N THR A 8 -20.67 6.97 7.66
CA THR A 8 -20.58 8.30 7.05
C THR A 8 -19.44 8.39 6.02
N VAL A 9 -18.30 7.77 6.31
CA VAL A 9 -17.16 7.71 5.37
C VAL A 9 -17.54 6.90 4.12
N ILE A 10 -18.17 5.73 4.31
CA ILE A 10 -18.63 4.89 3.20
C ILE A 10 -19.62 5.65 2.32
N ASP A 11 -20.61 6.32 2.90
CA ASP A 11 -21.66 7.02 2.15
C ASP A 11 -21.07 8.18 1.33
N LYS A 12 -20.14 8.95 1.91
CA LYS A 12 -19.41 9.99 1.18
C LYS A 12 -18.57 9.43 0.04
N LEU A 13 -17.80 8.36 0.29
CA LEU A 13 -16.96 7.74 -0.72
C LEU A 13 -17.79 7.14 -1.86
N LYS A 14 -18.91 6.47 -1.55
CA LYS A 14 -19.84 5.95 -2.56
C LYS A 14 -20.46 7.07 -3.40
N SER A 15 -20.80 8.20 -2.79
CA SER A 15 -21.36 9.34 -3.52
C SER A 15 -20.36 9.97 -4.50
N GLN A 16 -19.05 9.87 -4.24
CA GLN A 16 -18.01 10.48 -5.07
C GLN A 16 -17.45 9.52 -6.12
N PHE A 17 -17.22 8.25 -5.75
CA PHE A 17 -16.50 7.28 -6.58
C PHE A 17 -17.39 6.16 -7.12
N GLY A 18 -18.64 6.04 -6.67
CA GLY A 18 -19.63 5.11 -7.21
C GLY A 18 -19.10 3.68 -7.34
N ASP A 19 -19.10 3.17 -8.56
CA ASP A 19 -18.72 1.80 -8.91
C ASP A 19 -17.19 1.53 -8.84
N HIS A 20 -16.36 2.58 -8.75
CA HIS A 20 -14.92 2.46 -8.58
C HIS A 20 -14.52 2.06 -7.15
N LEU A 21 -15.45 2.18 -6.19
CA LEU A 21 -15.27 1.73 -4.82
C LEU A 21 -15.79 0.30 -4.68
N THR A 22 -14.86 -0.65 -4.59
CA THR A 22 -15.17 -2.07 -4.53
C THR A 22 -14.85 -2.65 -3.15
N HIS A 23 -15.44 -3.82 -2.86
CA HIS A 23 -15.11 -4.66 -1.71
C HIS A 23 -14.98 -3.91 -0.35
N ILE A 24 -16.05 -3.22 0.03
CA ILE A 24 -16.15 -2.52 1.31
C ILE A 24 -16.37 -3.55 2.43
N SER A 25 -15.48 -3.57 3.41
CA SER A 25 -15.54 -4.49 4.54
C SER A 25 -14.97 -3.86 5.80
N GLU A 26 -15.34 -4.40 6.97
CA GLU A 26 -14.83 -3.92 8.26
C GLU A 26 -14.18 -5.06 9.07
N PRO A 27 -13.09 -5.67 8.57
CA PRO A 27 -12.41 -6.72 9.32
C PRO A 27 -11.85 -6.16 10.63
N LYS A 28 -12.29 -6.76 11.75
CA LYS A 28 -11.82 -6.42 13.10
C LYS A 28 -11.99 -4.93 13.46
N GLY A 29 -13.04 -4.27 12.95
CA GLY A 29 -13.35 -2.87 13.26
C GLY A 29 -12.53 -1.84 12.48
N LEU A 30 -11.80 -2.26 11.43
CA LEU A 30 -11.06 -1.35 10.56
C LEU A 30 -11.71 -1.31 9.18
N LEU A 31 -12.26 -0.15 8.82
CA LEU A 31 -12.85 0.08 7.51
C LEU A 31 -11.81 -0.17 6.43
N THR A 32 -12.13 -1.09 5.51
CA THR A 32 -11.31 -1.46 4.37
C THR A 32 -12.11 -1.25 3.10
N VAL A 33 -11.55 -0.51 2.17
CA VAL A 33 -12.12 -0.27 0.85
C VAL A 33 -11.11 -0.62 -0.22
N GLU A 34 -11.59 -1.03 -1.39
CA GLU A 34 -10.75 -1.35 -2.54
C GLU A 34 -11.10 -0.39 -3.69
N THR A 35 -10.07 0.02 -4.44
CA THR A 35 -10.24 0.91 -5.60
C THR A 35 -9.22 0.54 -6.68
N ASP A 36 -9.28 1.23 -7.81
CA ASP A 36 -8.39 1.04 -8.94
C ASP A 36 -7.22 2.04 -8.93
N THR A 37 -6.26 1.80 -9.82
CA THR A 37 -5.03 2.60 -9.96
C THR A 37 -5.28 4.01 -10.45
N GLU A 38 -6.37 4.25 -11.19
CA GLU A 38 -6.68 5.54 -11.79
C GLU A 38 -7.28 6.48 -10.73
N HIS A 39 -8.11 5.95 -9.83
CA HIS A 39 -8.85 6.74 -8.84
C HIS A 39 -8.20 6.82 -7.45
N ILE A 40 -7.10 6.09 -7.21
CA ILE A 40 -6.48 6.04 -5.87
C ILE A 40 -6.04 7.41 -5.34
N ILE A 41 -5.40 8.24 -6.17
CA ILE A 41 -4.95 9.57 -5.74
C ILE A 41 -6.14 10.50 -5.47
N ASP A 42 -7.17 10.45 -6.31
CA ASP A 42 -8.36 11.26 -6.13
C ASP A 42 -9.12 10.86 -4.86
N LEU A 43 -9.22 9.55 -4.57
CA LEU A 43 -9.79 9.04 -3.33
C LEU A 43 -8.99 9.48 -2.11
N LEU A 44 -7.67 9.31 -2.13
CA LEU A 44 -6.80 9.73 -1.03
C LEU A 44 -6.83 11.26 -0.83
N SER A 45 -6.92 12.03 -1.92
CA SER A 45 -7.05 13.48 -1.91
C SER A 45 -8.38 13.91 -1.31
N SER A 46 -9.49 13.26 -1.67
CA SER A 46 -10.82 13.62 -1.18
C SER A 46 -10.94 13.41 0.33
N ILE A 47 -10.46 12.28 0.86
CA ILE A 47 -10.52 12.00 2.30
C ILE A 47 -9.57 12.88 3.12
N LYS A 48 -8.45 13.31 2.53
CA LYS A 48 -7.48 14.20 3.15
C LYS A 48 -7.99 15.64 3.23
N ASN A 49 -8.57 16.13 2.14
CA ASN A 49 -8.96 17.54 1.98
C ASN A 49 -10.41 17.84 2.39
N ASP A 50 -11.24 16.82 2.68
CA ASP A 50 -12.58 17.03 3.23
C ASP A 50 -12.51 17.65 4.63
N GLU A 51 -13.16 18.81 4.79
CA GLU A 51 -13.15 19.62 6.01
C GLU A 51 -13.67 18.86 7.23
N PHE A 52 -14.54 17.86 7.03
CA PHE A 52 -15.09 17.05 8.10
C PHE A 52 -14.25 15.80 8.36
N MET A 53 -13.83 15.05 7.34
CA MET A 53 -13.14 13.76 7.51
C MET A 53 -11.69 13.92 7.96
N GLN A 54 -10.94 14.85 7.36
CA GLN A 54 -9.58 15.22 7.74
C GLN A 54 -8.62 14.02 7.96
N PHE A 55 -8.52 13.10 7.00
CA PHE A 55 -7.53 12.01 7.03
C PHE A 55 -6.13 12.53 6.72
N ILE A 56 -5.60 13.38 7.60
CA ILE A 56 -4.35 14.10 7.39
C ILE A 56 -3.09 13.26 7.68
N TYR A 57 -3.23 12.15 8.40
CA TYR A 57 -2.09 11.33 8.82
C TYR A 57 -1.99 10.03 8.01
N LEU A 58 -1.00 9.94 7.14
CA LEU A 58 -0.58 8.71 6.48
C LEU A 58 0.20 7.86 7.50
N THR A 59 -0.36 6.71 7.86
CA THR A 59 0.23 5.80 8.84
C THR A 59 1.23 4.87 8.20
N ASP A 60 0.89 4.29 7.06
CA ASP A 60 1.71 3.28 6.39
C ASP A 60 1.32 3.13 4.92
N ILE A 61 2.30 2.77 4.08
CA ILE A 61 2.12 2.28 2.71
C ILE A 61 2.93 1.01 2.60
N THR A 62 2.27 -0.08 2.24
CA THR A 62 2.91 -1.39 2.08
C THR A 62 2.30 -2.14 0.90
N ALA A 63 2.89 -3.27 0.53
CA ALA A 63 2.30 -4.17 -0.45
C ALA A 63 2.21 -5.61 0.07
N VAL A 64 1.35 -6.40 -0.56
CA VAL A 64 1.18 -7.82 -0.26
C VAL A 64 1.20 -8.61 -1.57
N HIS A 65 1.95 -9.70 -1.60
CA HIS A 65 2.00 -10.62 -2.75
C HIS A 65 1.10 -11.85 -2.55
N TYR A 66 0.06 -11.94 -3.37
CA TYR A 66 -0.92 -13.03 -3.49
C TYR A 66 -0.72 -13.78 -4.83
N PRO A 67 0.23 -14.73 -4.91
CA PRO A 67 0.58 -15.39 -6.17
C PRO A 67 -0.57 -16.20 -6.82
N GLU A 68 -1.58 -16.56 -6.03
CA GLU A 68 -2.75 -17.32 -6.50
C GLU A 68 -3.84 -16.44 -7.14
N LYS A 69 -3.74 -15.11 -7.04
CA LYS A 69 -4.72 -14.17 -7.61
C LYS A 69 -4.30 -13.71 -9.00
N GLU A 70 -5.28 -13.40 -9.85
CA GLU A 70 -5.08 -12.78 -11.16
C GLU A 70 -4.33 -11.44 -11.07
N LYS A 71 -4.66 -10.64 -10.03
CA LYS A 71 -3.92 -9.43 -9.65
C LYS A 71 -3.11 -9.73 -8.40
N PRO A 72 -1.82 -10.11 -8.52
CA PRO A 72 -1.08 -10.71 -7.42
C PRO A 72 -0.56 -9.67 -6.43
N PHE A 73 -0.40 -8.41 -6.81
CA PHE A 73 0.12 -7.38 -5.90
C PHE A 73 -1.02 -6.56 -5.34
N ALA A 74 -1.07 -6.37 -4.02
CA ALA A 74 -2.01 -5.49 -3.37
C ALA A 74 -1.25 -4.39 -2.63
N VAL A 75 -1.32 -3.15 -3.12
CA VAL A 75 -0.80 -1.98 -2.41
C VAL A 75 -1.83 -1.55 -1.39
N VAL A 76 -1.40 -1.32 -0.15
CA VAL A 76 -2.25 -1.02 0.99
C VAL A 76 -1.82 0.33 1.57
N TYR A 77 -2.78 1.25 1.64
CA TYR A 77 -2.63 2.54 2.29
C TYR A 77 -3.38 2.52 3.61
N HIS A 78 -2.69 2.90 4.67
CA HIS A 78 -3.28 3.12 5.99
C HIS A 78 -3.31 4.61 6.29
N VAL A 79 -4.50 5.18 6.41
CA VAL A 79 -4.66 6.62 6.71
C VAL A 79 -5.57 6.80 7.92
N HIS A 80 -5.28 7.85 8.69
CA HIS A 80 -5.89 8.12 9.99
C HIS A 80 -6.34 9.57 10.06
N SER A 81 -7.61 9.76 10.42
CA SER A 81 -8.13 11.03 10.91
C SER A 81 -7.82 11.16 12.40
N LEU A 82 -6.85 12.02 12.73
CA LEU A 82 -6.44 12.25 14.12
C LEU A 82 -7.52 12.96 14.94
N VAL A 83 -8.33 13.81 14.28
CA VAL A 83 -9.41 14.58 14.90
C VAL A 83 -10.54 13.68 15.37
N HIS A 84 -10.95 12.72 14.54
CA HIS A 84 -12.05 11.80 14.86
C HIS A 84 -11.60 10.46 15.43
N ASN A 85 -10.28 10.22 15.43
CA ASN A 85 -9.66 8.95 15.76
C ASN A 85 -10.23 7.76 14.95
N VAL A 86 -10.43 7.97 13.64
CA VAL A 86 -10.94 6.97 12.69
C VAL A 86 -9.85 6.58 11.71
N ARG A 87 -9.72 5.29 11.43
CA ARG A 87 -8.73 4.75 10.48
C ARG A 87 -9.44 4.07 9.32
N ILE A 88 -8.86 4.21 8.15
CA ILE A 88 -9.30 3.51 6.93
C ILE A 88 -8.09 2.85 6.28
N ARG A 89 -8.34 1.68 5.70
CA ARG A 89 -7.42 0.92 4.87
C ARG A 89 -7.91 0.97 3.44
N VAL A 90 -7.12 1.50 2.53
CA VAL A 90 -7.41 1.49 1.10
C VAL A 90 -6.52 0.46 0.44
N LYS A 91 -7.06 -0.42 -0.40
CA LYS A 91 -6.27 -1.39 -1.17
C LYS A 91 -6.45 -1.19 -2.66
N VAL A 92 -5.36 -1.40 -3.39
CA VAL A 92 -5.37 -1.40 -4.86
C VAL A 92 -4.66 -2.67 -5.32
N PHE A 93 -5.34 -3.44 -6.17
CA PHE A 93 -4.78 -4.66 -6.75
C PHE A 93 -4.17 -4.38 -8.12
N LEU A 94 -2.93 -4.80 -8.32
CA LEU A 94 -2.13 -4.60 -9.53
C LEU A 94 -1.85 -5.95 -10.22
N THR A 95 -1.73 -5.91 -11.54
CA THR A 95 -1.35 -7.07 -12.36
C THR A 95 0.15 -7.35 -12.26
N LYS A 96 0.58 -8.54 -12.69
CA LYS A 96 2.00 -8.92 -12.64
C LYS A 96 2.82 -8.18 -13.71
N GLU A 97 2.20 -7.95 -14.86
CA GLU A 97 2.82 -7.38 -16.06
C GLU A 97 3.10 -5.89 -15.90
N ASN A 98 2.25 -5.18 -15.15
CA ASN A 98 2.36 -3.75 -14.94
C ASN A 98 2.06 -3.36 -13.47
N PRO A 99 2.99 -3.62 -12.52
CA PRO A 99 2.82 -3.29 -11.12
C PRO A 99 3.08 -1.79 -10.87
N ASN A 100 2.37 -0.93 -11.60
CA ASN A 100 2.50 0.52 -11.53
C ASN A 100 1.31 1.13 -10.78
N ILE A 101 1.57 2.18 -10.02
CA ILE A 101 0.56 2.96 -9.32
C ILE A 101 1.03 4.41 -9.18
N PRO A 102 0.16 5.43 -9.25
CA PRO A 102 0.58 6.81 -9.01
C PRO A 102 1.07 7.02 -7.56
N SER A 103 2.08 7.88 -7.41
CA SER A 103 2.69 8.22 -6.12
C SER A 103 1.80 9.11 -5.26
N ALA A 104 1.65 8.74 -3.99
CA ALA A 104 0.96 9.54 -2.97
C ALA A 104 1.86 10.63 -2.36
N THR A 105 3.11 10.78 -2.83
CA THR A 105 4.00 11.89 -2.42
C THR A 105 3.44 13.27 -2.71
N VAL A 106 2.56 13.40 -3.72
CA VAL A 106 1.83 14.63 -4.02
C VAL A 106 0.83 15.03 -2.92
N LEU A 107 0.42 14.07 -2.08
CA LEU A 107 -0.52 14.29 -0.97
C LEU A 107 0.19 14.35 0.38
N TRP A 108 1.14 13.44 0.63
CA TRP A 108 1.92 13.37 1.86
C TRP A 108 3.41 13.25 1.54
N ASN A 109 4.20 14.22 2.01
CA ASN A 109 5.66 14.17 1.89
C ASN A 109 6.27 12.91 2.54
N GLY A 110 5.63 12.40 3.60
CA GLY A 110 6.05 11.18 4.29
C GLY A 110 5.89 9.89 3.47
N ALA A 111 5.08 9.91 2.41
CA ALA A 111 4.90 8.76 1.52
C ALA A 111 6.20 8.36 0.82
N ASN A 112 7.15 9.30 0.66
CA ASN A 112 8.39 9.08 -0.07
C ASN A 112 9.16 7.85 0.41
N TRP A 113 9.33 7.71 1.73
CA TRP A 113 10.11 6.62 2.30
C TRP A 113 9.35 5.29 2.23
N MET A 114 8.04 5.32 2.48
CA MET A 114 7.18 4.12 2.48
C MET A 114 7.01 3.56 1.05
N GLU A 115 6.89 4.42 0.05
CA GLU A 115 6.84 4.03 -1.36
C GLU A 115 8.17 3.44 -1.83
N ARG A 116 9.30 4.00 -1.41
CA ARG A 116 10.63 3.43 -1.68
C ARG A 116 10.83 2.06 -1.03
N GLU A 117 10.39 1.88 0.21
CA GLU A 117 10.41 0.58 0.88
C GLU A 117 9.56 -0.44 0.13
N THR A 118 8.34 -0.04 -0.28
CA THR A 118 7.43 -0.90 -1.03
C THR A 118 8.01 -1.29 -2.41
N TYR A 119 8.68 -0.36 -3.08
CA TYR A 119 9.44 -0.63 -4.30
C TYR A 119 10.59 -1.62 -4.05
N ASP A 120 11.38 -1.40 -2.99
CA ASP A 120 12.55 -2.23 -2.68
C ASP A 120 12.18 -3.70 -2.38
N PHE A 121 11.06 -3.91 -1.67
CA PHE A 121 10.63 -5.26 -1.27
C PHE A 121 9.72 -5.98 -2.25
N PHE A 122 8.84 -5.24 -2.95
CA PHE A 122 7.82 -5.82 -3.82
C PHE A 122 7.95 -5.41 -5.29
N GLY A 123 8.82 -4.45 -5.62
CA GLY A 123 9.03 -3.98 -6.99
C GLY A 123 7.82 -3.27 -7.59
N ILE A 124 7.02 -2.60 -6.75
CA ILE A 124 5.90 -1.77 -7.20
C ILE A 124 6.46 -0.43 -7.66
N HIS A 125 6.14 -0.04 -8.89
CA HIS A 125 6.61 1.22 -9.46
C HIS A 125 5.63 2.35 -9.13
N PHE A 126 6.10 3.37 -8.41
CA PHE A 126 5.32 4.55 -8.06
C PHE A 126 5.53 5.67 -9.08
N GLU A 127 4.55 5.88 -9.96
CA GLU A 127 4.63 6.89 -11.03
C GLU A 127 4.56 8.30 -10.45
N GLY A 128 5.49 9.17 -10.87
CA GLY A 128 5.60 10.54 -10.36
C GLY A 128 6.36 10.67 -9.02
N HIS A 129 6.91 9.58 -8.47
CA HIS A 129 7.72 9.65 -7.25
C HIS A 129 9.05 10.39 -7.52
N PRO A 130 9.48 11.34 -6.66
CA PRO A 130 10.64 12.21 -6.93
C PRO A 130 12.00 11.49 -6.90
N ASP A 131 12.14 10.43 -6.09
CA ASP A 131 13.39 9.66 -5.98
C ASP A 131 13.11 8.17 -5.71
N LEU A 132 12.63 7.44 -6.72
CA LEU A 132 12.28 6.02 -6.54
C LEU A 132 13.51 5.14 -6.75
N ARG A 133 14.20 4.84 -5.65
CA ARG A 133 15.35 3.92 -5.58
C ARG A 133 15.23 3.03 -4.34
N ARG A 134 15.96 1.91 -4.34
CA ARG A 134 16.10 1.03 -3.17
C ARG A 134 16.54 1.83 -1.94
N ILE A 135 16.18 1.35 -0.75
CA ILE A 135 16.42 2.09 0.50
C ILE A 135 16.96 1.20 1.62
N LEU A 136 16.54 -0.06 1.69
CA LEU A 136 16.95 -1.01 2.71
C LEU A 136 17.94 -2.04 2.17
N ASN A 137 17.76 -2.46 0.92
CA ASN A 137 18.63 -3.45 0.27
C ASN A 137 19.74 -2.81 -0.56
N MET A 138 20.71 -3.63 -0.97
CA MET A 138 21.77 -3.23 -1.88
C MET A 138 21.21 -2.78 -3.23
N ASP A 139 21.81 -1.74 -3.82
CA ASP A 139 21.37 -1.17 -5.10
C ASP A 139 21.35 -2.21 -6.23
N ASP A 140 22.33 -3.11 -6.24
CA ASP A 140 22.50 -4.16 -7.27
C ASP A 140 21.65 -5.42 -7.02
N LEU A 141 20.79 -5.43 -5.99
CA LEU A 141 19.94 -6.58 -5.72
C LEU A 141 18.97 -6.78 -6.90
N GLY A 142 19.10 -7.90 -7.60
CA GLY A 142 18.26 -8.23 -8.77
C GLY A 142 16.91 -8.85 -8.43
N VAL A 143 16.55 -8.93 -7.14
CA VAL A 143 15.34 -9.60 -6.65
C VAL A 143 14.52 -8.69 -5.73
N PHE A 144 13.28 -9.08 -5.46
CA PHE A 144 12.35 -8.39 -4.56
C PHE A 144 12.00 -9.30 -3.38
N PRO A 145 12.69 -9.19 -2.23
CA PRO A 145 12.73 -10.23 -1.19
C PRO A 145 11.37 -10.68 -0.64
N MET A 146 10.37 -9.78 -0.58
CA MET A 146 9.06 -10.11 0.01
C MET A 146 8.09 -10.73 -1.01
N ARG A 147 8.52 -10.92 -2.26
CA ARG A 147 7.73 -11.70 -3.22
C ARG A 147 7.89 -13.19 -2.91
N LYS A 148 6.76 -13.86 -2.69
CA LYS A 148 6.66 -15.32 -2.46
C LYS A 148 7.26 -16.22 -3.57
N GLU A 149 7.70 -15.66 -4.69
CA GLU A 149 8.41 -16.40 -5.74
C GLU A 149 9.89 -16.65 -5.39
N TYR A 150 10.44 -15.91 -4.42
CA TYR A 150 11.82 -16.10 -3.96
C TYR A 150 11.88 -16.98 -2.71
N PRO A 151 12.85 -17.91 -2.63
CA PRO A 151 13.12 -18.68 -1.42
C PRO A 151 13.68 -17.78 -0.32
N LEU A 152 13.50 -18.20 0.93
CA LEU A 152 14.01 -17.48 2.11
C LEU A 152 15.54 -17.40 2.11
N GLU A 153 16.21 -18.44 1.64
CA GLU A 153 17.66 -18.48 1.54
C GLU A 153 18.09 -18.31 0.09
N ASP A 154 19.12 -17.49 -0.10
CA ASP A 154 19.74 -17.32 -1.42
C ASP A 154 20.37 -18.65 -1.85
N PRO A 155 19.91 -19.26 -2.95
CA PRO A 155 20.46 -20.53 -3.44
C PRO A 155 21.93 -20.43 -3.84
N ASN A 156 22.45 -19.21 -4.08
CA ASN A 156 23.86 -18.99 -4.43
C ASN A 156 24.76 -18.75 -3.22
N ARG A 157 24.22 -18.81 -2.00
CA ARG A 157 24.95 -18.53 -0.77
C ARG A 157 25.82 -19.72 -0.34
N VAL A 158 27.10 -19.68 -0.72
CA VAL A 158 28.08 -20.77 -0.47
C VAL A 158 28.74 -20.74 0.92
N ASP A 159 28.58 -19.66 1.70
CA ASP A 159 29.17 -19.49 3.03
C ASP A 159 28.38 -20.20 4.15
N LYS A 160 27.09 -20.50 3.92
CA LYS A 160 26.28 -21.36 4.79
C LYS A 160 26.47 -22.84 4.42
N LYS A 161 27.66 -23.38 4.73
CA LYS A 161 27.82 -24.85 4.74
C LYS A 161 27.33 -25.34 6.10
N ASP A 162 26.22 -26.07 6.11
CA ASP A 162 25.60 -26.68 7.31
C ASP A 162 26.56 -27.53 8.14
N PHE A 163 27.68 -27.96 7.55
CA PHE A 163 28.80 -28.63 8.22
C PHE A 163 29.25 -27.94 9.52
N TYR A 164 29.18 -26.60 9.61
CA TYR A 164 29.57 -25.84 10.80
C TYR A 164 28.43 -25.58 11.80
N PHE A 165 27.20 -25.93 11.46
CA PHE A 165 26.00 -25.63 12.27
C PHE A 165 25.38 -26.85 12.95
N GLY A 166 26.01 -28.03 12.84
CA GLY A 166 25.69 -29.21 13.65
C GLY A 166 24.27 -29.75 13.45
N ARG A 167 23.68 -29.56 12.26
CA ARG A 167 22.45 -30.20 11.80
C ARG A 167 22.75 -31.17 10.68
#